data_AF-A0A3Q3A498-F1
#
_entry.id   AF-A0A3Q3A498-F1
#
_cell.length_a   1.000
_cell.length_b   1.000
_cell.length_c   1.000
_cell.angle_alpha   90.00
_cell.angle_beta   90.00
_cell.angle_gamma   90.00
#
_symmetry.space_group_name_H-M   'P 1'
#
loop_
_entity.id
_entity.type
_entity.pdbx_description
1 polymer ?
#
loop_
_entity_poly.entity_id
_entity_poly.type
_entity_poly.pdbx_seq_one_letter_code
_entity_poly.pdbx_strand_id
1 'polypeptide(L)'
;EAGCRERESPNCCSGRDNECVEYTRRKTLCYCDSYCQKTRDCCEDYHHVCHISAIDCEVGSWGPWLGCSSPCGVGTKERSRQVSVPPRNGGTPCPDLKQRRGCYGNNVICITAKVAKILPDSFNRNFKDPWRRPHMLIKEKKYCVYLRVKRASAACRRKLWSTQLVKERLVCAECQSDAMSNSNRCAGDGLDNMTFWTATGAPGCQGTWVRELSSERCHCPPYSVLFV
;
A
#
# COMPACT_ATOMS: atom_id res chain seq x y z
N GLU A 1 -0.92 21.66 42.60
CA GLU A 1 -1.41 20.26 42.61
C GLU A 1 -0.70 19.59 41.41
N ALA A 2 -1.12 18.44 40.89
CA ALA A 2 -0.56 17.91 39.64
C ALA A 2 -1.64 17.10 38.94
N GLY A 3 -2.08 17.58 37.78
CA GLY A 3 -3.24 17.03 37.11
C GLY A 3 -3.55 17.71 35.80
N CYS A 4 -4.43 17.09 35.01
CA CYS A 4 -4.88 17.59 33.71
C CYS A 4 -5.56 18.97 33.80
N ARG A 5 -6.09 19.33 34.98
CA ARG A 5 -6.75 20.62 35.28
C ARG A 5 -5.81 21.82 35.36
N GLU A 6 -4.55 21.63 35.71
CA GLU A 6 -3.61 22.72 36.07
C GLU A 6 -2.83 23.31 34.90
N ARG A 7 -3.10 22.85 33.68
CA ARG A 7 -2.51 23.43 32.47
C ARG A 7 -3.20 24.76 32.11
N GLU A 8 -2.45 25.75 31.60
CA GLU A 8 -3.01 27.00 31.04
C GLU A 8 -4.06 26.74 29.94
N SER A 9 -4.00 25.57 29.31
CA SER A 9 -5.07 24.94 28.52
C SER A 9 -5.18 23.45 28.92
N PRO A 10 -6.33 22.92 29.36
CA PRO A 10 -6.48 21.52 29.72
C PRO A 10 -6.20 20.61 28.51
N ASN A 11 -4.96 20.13 28.38
CA ASN A 11 -4.50 19.31 27.26
C ASN A 11 -4.77 17.83 27.59
N CYS A 12 -5.99 17.39 27.33
CA CYS A 12 -6.33 15.96 27.33
C CYS A 12 -6.00 15.39 25.95
N CYS A 13 -4.91 14.63 25.86
CA CYS A 13 -4.38 14.16 24.59
C CYS A 13 -5.13 12.90 24.10
N SER A 14 -5.31 12.77 22.79
CA SER A 14 -5.95 11.60 22.20
C SER A 14 -4.91 10.55 21.80
N GLY A 15 -5.19 9.28 22.08
CA GLY A 15 -4.29 8.17 21.77
C GLY A 15 -3.19 8.01 22.82
N ARG A 16 -2.09 7.35 22.45
CA ARG A 16 -0.91 7.21 23.30
C ARG A 16 0.04 8.36 23.00
N ASP A 17 0.23 9.27 23.96
CA ASP A 17 1.03 10.47 23.80
C ASP A 17 2.01 10.61 24.96
N ASN A 18 3.28 10.33 24.67
CA ASN A 18 4.34 10.33 25.68
C ASN A 18 4.75 11.75 26.13
N GLU A 19 4.35 12.79 25.39
CA GLU A 19 4.59 14.19 25.78
C GLU A 19 3.49 14.71 26.73
N CYS A 20 2.37 13.98 26.81
CA CYS A 20 1.21 14.34 27.62
C CYS A 20 1.29 13.85 29.08
N VAL A 21 2.37 14.21 29.77
CA VAL A 21 2.74 13.69 31.09
C VAL A 21 2.79 14.76 32.18
N GLU A 22 2.62 14.34 33.43
CA GLU A 22 2.73 15.18 34.63
C GLU A 22 3.38 14.40 35.80
N TYR A 23 3.95 15.11 36.77
CA TYR A 23 4.52 14.49 37.98
C TYR A 23 3.57 14.61 39.17
N THR A 24 3.18 13.48 39.75
CA THR A 24 2.38 13.48 40.99
C THR A 24 3.16 14.11 42.15
N ARG A 25 2.48 14.41 43.25
CA ARG A 25 3.12 14.83 44.52
C ARG A 25 4.17 13.83 45.03
N ARG A 26 4.10 12.56 44.60
CA ARG A 26 5.04 11.50 44.93
C ARG A 26 6.20 11.37 43.93
N LYS A 27 6.34 12.34 43.00
CA LYS A 27 7.30 12.34 41.88
C LYS A 27 7.16 11.12 40.95
N THR A 28 5.98 10.51 40.90
CA THR A 28 5.68 9.46 39.92
C THR A 28 5.09 10.09 38.67
N LEU A 29 5.42 9.55 37.50
CA LEU A 29 4.85 9.99 36.24
C LEU A 29 3.39 9.54 36.13
N CYS A 30 2.53 10.42 35.62
CA CYS A 30 1.15 10.11 35.24
C CYS A 30 0.83 10.76 33.90
N TYR A 31 -0.13 10.20 33.16
CA TYR A 31 -0.47 10.65 31.81
C TYR A 31 -1.90 11.22 31.75
N CYS A 32 -2.06 12.26 30.94
CA CYS A 32 -3.34 12.89 30.61
C CYS A 32 -3.80 12.54 29.18
N ASP A 33 -3.47 11.33 28.71
CA ASP A 33 -3.86 10.82 27.40
C ASP A 33 -4.98 9.77 27.47
N SER A 34 -5.65 9.51 26.35
CA SER A 34 -6.76 8.54 26.31
C SER A 34 -6.31 7.07 26.41
N TYR A 35 -5.00 6.79 26.38
CA TYR A 35 -4.43 5.45 26.52
C TYR A 35 -4.13 5.09 27.98
N CYS A 36 -4.01 6.09 28.86
CA CYS A 36 -3.65 5.91 30.27
C CYS A 36 -4.55 4.92 31.01
N GLN A 37 -5.83 4.79 30.62
CA GLN A 37 -6.77 3.86 31.24
C GLN A 37 -6.42 2.40 30.94
N LYS A 38 -5.82 2.12 29.78
CA LYS A 38 -5.35 0.79 29.40
C LYS A 38 -4.05 0.43 30.10
N THR A 39 -3.17 1.40 30.32
CA THR A 39 -1.86 1.26 30.98
C THR A 39 -1.92 1.42 32.50
N ARG A 40 -3.04 1.96 33.03
CA ARG A 40 -3.31 2.23 34.45
C ARG A 40 -2.34 3.23 35.08
N ASP A 41 -1.97 4.26 34.32
CA ASP A 41 -1.04 5.34 34.68
C ASP A 41 -1.66 6.73 34.50
N CYS A 42 -2.99 6.82 34.56
CA CYS A 42 -3.70 8.11 34.51
C CYS A 42 -3.40 9.02 35.70
N CYS A 43 -3.39 10.33 35.45
CA CYS A 43 -3.40 11.30 36.54
C CYS A 43 -4.71 11.24 37.36
N GLU A 44 -4.65 11.64 38.63
CA GLU A 44 -5.75 11.47 39.60
C GLU A 44 -7.04 12.19 39.17
N ASP A 45 -6.92 13.32 38.47
CA ASP A 45 -8.03 14.15 38.01
C ASP A 45 -8.51 13.83 36.57
N TYR A 46 -7.86 12.88 35.90
CA TYR A 46 -8.13 12.53 34.50
C TYR A 46 -9.61 12.21 34.24
N HIS A 47 -10.26 11.46 35.12
CA HIS A 47 -11.65 11.07 34.93
C HIS A 47 -12.60 12.28 35.00
N HIS A 48 -12.33 13.24 35.88
CA HIS A 48 -13.20 14.40 36.07
C HIS A 48 -12.98 15.47 35.00
N VAL A 49 -11.76 15.60 34.48
CA VAL A 49 -11.39 16.65 33.52
C VAL A 49 -11.52 16.16 32.09
N CYS A 50 -10.92 15.01 31.77
CA CYS A 50 -10.88 14.49 30.40
C CYS A 50 -12.08 13.59 30.13
N HIS A 51 -12.35 12.58 30.95
CA HIS A 51 -13.38 11.60 30.64
C HIS A 51 -14.81 12.18 30.62
N ILE A 52 -15.18 13.00 31.60
CA ILE A 52 -16.54 13.59 31.67
C ILE A 52 -16.77 14.68 30.63
N SER A 53 -15.72 15.43 30.26
CA SER A 53 -15.84 16.51 29.27
C SER A 53 -15.52 16.04 27.85
N ALA A 54 -15.23 14.76 27.65
CA ALA A 54 -14.85 14.17 26.39
C ALA A 54 -15.95 14.37 25.33
N ILE A 55 -15.56 14.95 24.20
CA ILE A 55 -16.40 15.00 23.02
C ILE A 55 -15.73 14.10 22.00
N ASP A 56 -16.40 13.00 21.64
CA ASP A 56 -15.91 12.10 20.61
C ASP A 56 -15.94 12.79 19.24
N CYS A 57 -15.03 12.37 18.36
CA CYS A 57 -15.07 12.87 17.00
C CYS A 57 -16.28 12.31 16.24
N GLU A 58 -17.09 13.21 15.70
CA GLU A 58 -18.13 12.87 14.73
C GLU A 58 -17.70 13.28 13.34
N VAL A 59 -18.03 12.44 12.36
CA VAL A 59 -17.70 12.66 10.96
C VAL A 59 -18.97 12.64 10.11
N GLY A 60 -19.00 13.51 9.11
CA GLY A 60 -20.08 13.56 8.13
C GLY A 60 -20.10 12.35 7.21
N SER A 61 -21.08 12.34 6.32
CA SER A 61 -21.18 11.36 5.26
C SER A 61 -19.99 11.44 4.30
N TRP A 62 -19.71 10.33 3.63
CA TRP A 62 -18.72 10.29 2.58
C TRP A 62 -19.11 11.17 1.40
N GLY A 63 -18.19 12.02 0.97
CA GLY A 63 -18.29 12.72 -0.29
C GLY A 63 -18.30 11.76 -1.49
N PRO A 64 -18.56 12.28 -2.70
CA PRO A 64 -18.53 11.49 -3.92
C PRO A 64 -17.12 10.92 -4.16
N TRP A 65 -17.07 9.80 -4.87
CA TRP A 65 -15.81 9.29 -5.38
C TRP A 65 -15.27 10.23 -6.45
N LEU A 66 -14.00 10.61 -6.31
CA LEU A 66 -13.25 11.26 -7.37
C LEU A 66 -13.13 10.33 -8.59
N GLY A 67 -12.77 10.94 -9.72
CA GLY A 67 -12.47 10.22 -10.95
C GLY A 67 -11.38 9.16 -10.73
N CYS A 68 -11.35 8.15 -11.61
CA CYS A 68 -10.29 7.17 -11.56
C CYS A 68 -8.95 7.86 -11.83
N SER A 69 -7.94 7.58 -11.00
CA SER A 69 -6.60 8.17 -11.13
C SER A 69 -5.93 7.81 -12.46
N SER A 70 -6.38 6.73 -13.09
CA SER A 70 -5.95 6.34 -14.42
C SER A 70 -7.06 6.60 -15.44
N PRO A 71 -6.78 7.33 -16.53
CA PRO A 71 -7.72 7.48 -17.64
C PRO A 71 -7.92 6.17 -18.42
N CYS A 72 -6.95 5.26 -18.34
CA CYS A 72 -6.95 3.96 -19.01
C CYS A 72 -6.56 2.84 -18.02
N GLY A 73 -7.27 1.70 -18.02
CA GLY A 73 -6.85 0.52 -17.27
C GLY A 73 -6.97 0.67 -15.74
N VAL A 74 -6.31 -0.20 -14.99
CA VAL A 74 -6.40 -0.20 -13.51
C VAL A 74 -5.86 1.10 -12.93
N GLY A 75 -6.67 1.74 -12.09
CA GLY A 75 -6.31 2.89 -11.28
C GLY A 75 -6.96 2.82 -9.90
N THR A 76 -6.92 3.94 -9.18
CA THR A 76 -7.56 4.08 -7.87
C THR A 76 -8.44 5.30 -7.86
N LYS A 77 -9.58 5.24 -7.17
CA LYS A 77 -10.40 6.40 -6.85
C LYS A 77 -10.40 6.64 -5.35
N GLU A 78 -10.48 7.90 -4.98
CA GLU A 78 -10.47 8.36 -3.60
C GLU A 78 -11.77 9.12 -3.30
N ARG A 79 -12.23 9.04 -2.07
CA ARG A 79 -13.26 9.94 -1.52
C ARG A 79 -12.87 10.38 -0.13
N SER A 80 -13.38 11.52 0.28
CA SER A 80 -13.16 12.09 1.61
C SER A 80 -14.47 12.39 2.32
N ARG A 81 -14.44 12.43 3.64
CA ARG A 81 -15.51 12.97 4.49
C ARG A 81 -14.92 14.03 5.42
N GLN A 82 -15.75 14.96 5.86
CA GLN A 82 -15.34 16.01 6.77
C GLN A 82 -15.69 15.65 8.21
N VAL A 83 -14.93 16.20 9.15
CA VAL A 83 -15.25 16.13 10.58
C VAL A 83 -16.40 17.10 10.85
N SER A 84 -17.51 16.60 11.40
CA SER A 84 -18.64 17.43 11.83
C SER A 84 -18.43 17.97 13.24
N VAL A 85 -17.90 17.15 14.13
CA VAL A 85 -17.53 17.53 15.50
C VAL A 85 -16.10 17.08 15.76
N PRO A 86 -15.15 18.00 15.95
CA PRO A 86 -13.78 17.63 16.29
C PRO A 86 -13.71 17.07 17.73
N PRO A 87 -12.83 16.09 17.98
CA PRO A 87 -12.72 15.51 19.31
C PRO A 87 -12.17 16.56 20.29
N ARG A 88 -12.69 16.57 21.52
CA ARG A 88 -12.22 17.44 22.60
C ARG A 88 -12.06 16.66 23.89
N ASN A 89 -11.22 17.18 24.78
CA ASN A 89 -11.04 16.69 26.14
C ASN A 89 -10.73 15.17 26.22
N GLY A 90 -9.93 14.63 25.30
CA GLY A 90 -9.59 13.20 25.30
C GLY A 90 -10.68 12.28 24.74
N GLY A 91 -11.68 12.82 24.04
CA GLY A 91 -12.64 12.04 23.26
C GLY A 91 -11.98 11.24 22.13
N THR A 92 -12.72 10.24 21.65
CA THR A 92 -12.27 9.29 20.64
C THR A 92 -11.81 10.01 19.36
N PRO A 93 -10.61 9.69 18.83
CA PRO A 93 -10.10 10.33 17.63
C PRO A 93 -10.98 10.01 16.41
N CYS A 94 -10.95 10.88 15.40
CA CYS A 94 -11.74 10.70 14.20
C CYS A 94 -11.39 9.39 13.48
N PRO A 95 -12.40 8.63 13.03
CA PRO A 95 -12.15 7.50 12.12
C PRO A 95 -11.62 8.02 10.77
N ASP A 96 -11.16 7.11 9.91
CA ASP A 96 -10.54 7.47 8.62
C ASP A 96 -11.34 8.51 7.83
N LEU A 97 -10.69 9.61 7.46
CA LEU A 97 -11.30 10.71 6.70
C LEU A 97 -11.16 10.54 5.19
N LYS A 98 -10.32 9.59 4.74
CA LYS A 98 -10.03 9.29 3.35
C LYS A 98 -10.22 7.80 3.08
N GLN A 99 -10.83 7.48 1.95
CA GLN A 99 -11.01 6.10 1.52
C GLN A 99 -10.55 5.93 0.07
N ARG A 100 -9.82 4.84 -0.19
CA ARG A 100 -9.33 4.48 -1.53
C ARG A 100 -9.87 3.12 -1.96
N ARG A 101 -10.19 2.97 -3.24
CA ARG A 101 -10.53 1.68 -3.86
C ARG A 101 -10.03 1.59 -5.30
N GLY A 102 -9.90 0.36 -5.80
CA GLY A 102 -9.59 0.11 -7.21
C GLY A 102 -10.67 0.62 -8.17
N CYS A 103 -10.25 1.03 -9.36
CA CYS A 103 -11.13 1.39 -10.48
C CYS A 103 -10.45 1.01 -11.81
N TYR A 104 -11.22 1.07 -12.90
CA TYR A 104 -10.72 0.86 -14.24
C TYR A 104 -11.11 2.05 -15.12
N GLY A 105 -10.13 2.73 -15.71
CA GLY A 105 -10.31 3.86 -16.62
C GLY A 105 -10.68 3.40 -18.03
N ASN A 106 -11.78 3.92 -18.57
CA ASN A 106 -12.36 3.55 -19.87
C ASN A 106 -12.41 4.74 -20.84
N ASN A 107 -11.33 5.53 -20.94
CA ASN A 107 -11.29 6.64 -21.90
C ASN A 107 -11.18 6.10 -23.35
N VAL A 108 -11.91 6.72 -24.28
CA VAL A 108 -12.04 6.31 -25.70
C VAL A 108 -10.70 6.40 -26.46
N ILE A 109 -9.73 7.17 -25.96
CA ILE A 109 -8.38 7.28 -26.54
C ILE A 109 -7.51 6.04 -26.20
N CYS A 110 -7.94 5.20 -25.26
CA CYS A 110 -7.18 4.04 -24.82
C CYS A 110 -7.38 2.86 -25.79
N ILE A 111 -6.47 2.69 -26.75
CA ILE A 111 -6.39 1.42 -27.50
C ILE A 111 -5.94 0.34 -26.51
N THR A 112 -6.89 -0.51 -26.11
CA THR A 112 -6.70 -1.62 -25.18
C THR A 112 -5.90 -2.75 -25.81
N ALA A 113 -4.62 -2.50 -26.11
CA ALA A 113 -3.68 -3.60 -26.22
C ALA A 113 -3.52 -4.22 -24.83
N LYS A 114 -3.69 -5.54 -24.69
CA LYS A 114 -3.27 -6.26 -23.48
C LYS A 114 -1.75 -6.10 -23.37
N VAL A 115 -1.29 -5.26 -22.46
CA VAL A 115 0.14 -5.01 -22.21
C VAL A 115 0.53 -5.68 -20.90
N ALA A 116 1.56 -6.52 -20.95
CA ALA A 116 2.20 -7.04 -19.75
C ALA A 116 2.86 -5.89 -18.97
N LYS A 117 2.58 -5.79 -17.68
CA LYS A 117 3.28 -4.87 -16.80
C LYS A 117 4.34 -5.64 -16.03
N ILE A 118 5.54 -5.07 -15.97
CA ILE A 118 6.68 -5.69 -15.29
C ILE A 118 7.37 -4.78 -14.28
N LEU A 119 7.95 -5.39 -13.26
CA LEU A 119 8.83 -4.78 -12.26
C LEU A 119 10.17 -5.54 -12.21
N PRO A 120 11.25 -4.95 -11.66
CA PRO A 120 12.46 -5.70 -11.38
C PRO A 120 12.25 -6.71 -10.25
N ASP A 121 13.03 -7.78 -10.28
CA ASP A 121 13.13 -8.80 -9.22
C ASP A 121 13.40 -8.24 -7.81
N SER A 122 13.97 -7.05 -7.68
CA SER A 122 14.14 -6.37 -6.39
C SER A 122 12.83 -6.08 -5.67
N PHE A 123 11.70 -6.07 -6.39
CA PHE A 123 10.35 -5.98 -5.81
C PHE A 123 9.76 -7.33 -5.45
N ASN A 124 10.52 -8.43 -5.59
CA ASN A 124 10.08 -9.75 -5.19
C ASN A 124 9.79 -9.69 -3.69
N ARG A 125 8.50 -9.75 -3.36
CA ARG A 125 8.02 -9.65 -1.99
C ARG A 125 8.36 -10.93 -1.25
N ASN A 126 9.61 -11.10 -0.88
CA ASN A 126 9.92 -11.75 0.40
C ASN A 126 9.56 -10.79 1.56
N PHE A 127 8.40 -10.11 1.46
CA PHE A 127 7.87 -9.33 2.55
C PHE A 127 7.40 -10.37 3.58
N LYS A 128 8.31 -10.75 4.49
CA LYS A 128 7.95 -11.31 5.79
C LYS A 128 7.09 -10.23 6.43
N ASP A 129 5.79 -10.31 6.20
CA ASP A 129 4.81 -9.51 6.91
C ASP A 129 5.14 -9.60 8.40
N PRO A 130 5.46 -8.48 9.07
CA PRO A 130 5.74 -8.46 10.51
C PRO A 130 4.59 -9.00 11.35
N TRP A 131 3.39 -9.16 10.77
CA TRP A 131 2.18 -9.66 11.39
C TRP A 131 1.79 -11.10 10.97
N ARG A 132 2.61 -11.82 10.18
CA ARG A 132 2.33 -13.21 9.76
C ARG A 132 2.53 -14.19 10.94
N ARG A 133 1.54 -15.08 11.16
CA ARG A 133 1.67 -16.18 12.13
C ARG A 133 2.54 -17.32 11.56
N PRO A 134 3.37 -18.00 12.38
CA PRO A 134 4.34 -19.02 11.92
C PRO A 134 3.77 -20.25 11.20
N HIS A 135 2.44 -20.44 11.20
CA HIS A 135 1.78 -21.66 10.73
C HIS A 135 0.98 -21.47 9.43
N MET A 136 0.95 -20.27 8.85
CA MET A 136 0.30 -20.04 7.56
C MET A 136 1.24 -20.37 6.39
N LEU A 137 1.37 -21.66 6.09
CA LEU A 137 1.94 -22.15 4.83
C LEU A 137 0.88 -22.05 3.73
N ILE A 138 0.70 -20.87 3.16
CA ILE A 138 0.05 -20.77 1.85
C ILE A 138 1.11 -21.18 0.82
N LYS A 139 0.90 -22.32 0.14
CA LYS A 139 1.65 -22.62 -1.10
C LYS A 139 1.22 -21.58 -2.14
N GLU A 140 1.93 -20.46 -2.19
CA GLU A 140 1.76 -19.48 -3.26
C GLU A 140 2.12 -20.17 -4.58
N LYS A 141 1.12 -20.36 -5.45
CA LYS A 141 1.35 -20.90 -6.78
C LYS A 141 2.11 -19.85 -7.58
N LYS A 142 3.25 -20.27 -8.12
CA LYS A 142 4.06 -19.43 -9.00
C LYS A 142 4.58 -20.23 -10.18
N TYR A 143 4.78 -19.55 -11.31
CA TYR A 143 5.47 -20.11 -12.46
C TYR A 143 6.34 -19.05 -13.11
N CYS A 144 7.37 -19.49 -13.79
CA CYS A 144 8.28 -18.65 -14.54
C CYS A 144 7.96 -18.75 -16.02
N VAL A 145 8.08 -17.64 -16.75
CA VAL A 145 7.97 -17.58 -18.21
C VAL A 145 9.25 -17.02 -18.76
N TYR A 146 9.77 -17.66 -19.80
CA TYR A 146 10.96 -17.22 -20.49
C TYR A 146 10.53 -16.56 -21.80
N LEU A 147 10.86 -15.27 -21.91
CA LEU A 147 10.35 -14.37 -22.92
C LEU A 147 11.53 -13.82 -23.72
N ARG A 148 11.52 -14.02 -25.03
CA ARG A 148 12.52 -13.49 -25.94
C ARG A 148 12.12 -12.09 -26.37
N VAL A 149 12.92 -11.09 -26.01
CA VAL A 149 12.65 -9.69 -26.34
C VAL A 149 12.85 -9.47 -27.85
N LYS A 150 11.82 -8.99 -28.55
CA LYS A 150 11.89 -8.65 -29.99
C LYS A 150 12.07 -7.17 -30.25
N ARG A 151 11.52 -6.33 -29.37
CA ARG A 151 11.72 -4.88 -29.39
C ARG A 151 11.84 -4.35 -27.97
N ALA A 152 12.69 -3.35 -27.78
CA ALA A 152 12.76 -2.56 -26.57
C ALA A 152 13.02 -1.09 -26.93
N SER A 153 12.40 -0.16 -26.22
CA SER A 153 12.60 1.28 -26.42
C SER A 153 13.94 1.73 -25.85
N ALA A 154 14.49 2.83 -26.40
CA ALA A 154 15.74 3.40 -25.91
C ALA A 154 15.69 3.82 -24.43
N ALA A 155 14.48 4.13 -23.93
CA ALA A 155 14.25 4.48 -22.53
C ALA A 155 14.63 3.36 -21.54
N CYS A 156 14.68 2.09 -21.99
CA CYS A 156 15.13 0.99 -21.15
C CYS A 156 16.60 1.09 -20.73
N ARG A 157 17.41 1.93 -21.38
CA ARG A 157 18.79 2.18 -20.97
C ARG A 157 18.93 3.14 -19.77
N ARG A 158 17.82 3.77 -19.31
CA ARG A 158 17.85 4.81 -18.27
C ARG A 158 17.92 4.29 -16.84
N LYS A 159 17.47 3.06 -16.57
CA LYS A 159 17.54 2.43 -15.25
C LYS A 159 18.43 1.20 -15.33
N LEU A 160 19.26 0.99 -14.32
CA LEU A 160 20.23 -0.11 -14.29
C LEU A 160 19.54 -1.46 -14.52
N TRP A 161 18.44 -1.71 -13.82
CA TRP A 161 17.65 -2.94 -13.97
C TRP A 161 16.90 -3.05 -15.31
N SER A 162 16.65 -1.97 -16.05
CA SER A 162 15.96 -2.10 -17.34
C SER A 162 16.94 -2.23 -18.50
N THR A 163 18.24 -2.00 -18.27
CA THR A 163 19.27 -2.07 -19.30
C THR A 163 19.43 -3.47 -19.90
N GLN A 164 19.02 -4.51 -19.17
CA GLN A 164 19.01 -5.88 -19.69
C GLN A 164 17.95 -6.13 -20.76
N LEU A 165 16.92 -5.31 -20.89
CA LEU A 165 15.82 -5.51 -21.84
C LEU A 165 16.27 -5.12 -23.25
N VAL A 166 17.13 -5.94 -23.85
CA VAL A 166 17.69 -5.75 -25.19
C VAL A 166 17.16 -6.79 -26.16
N LYS A 167 17.14 -6.44 -27.45
CA LYS A 167 16.67 -7.31 -28.52
C LYS A 167 17.40 -8.68 -28.50
N GLU A 168 16.64 -9.74 -28.75
CA GLU A 168 17.03 -11.16 -28.71
C GLU A 168 17.51 -11.71 -27.36
N ARG A 169 17.49 -10.92 -26.28
CA ARG A 169 17.77 -11.46 -24.95
C ARG A 169 16.58 -12.27 -24.44
N LEU A 170 16.89 -13.41 -23.83
CA LEU A 170 15.91 -14.20 -23.08
C LEU A 170 15.80 -13.64 -21.66
N VAL A 171 14.58 -13.29 -21.26
CA VAL A 171 14.28 -12.72 -19.94
C VAL A 171 13.36 -13.67 -19.20
N CYS A 172 13.69 -13.96 -17.95
CA CYS A 172 12.83 -14.72 -17.05
C CYS A 172 11.86 -13.75 -16.36
N ALA A 173 10.56 -14.00 -16.51
CA ALA A 173 9.50 -13.28 -15.84
C ALA A 173 8.78 -14.22 -14.87
N GLU A 174 8.80 -13.89 -13.57
CA GLU A 174 8.10 -14.66 -12.55
C GLU A 174 6.65 -14.15 -12.44
N CYS A 175 5.72 -15.09 -12.51
CA CYS A 175 4.28 -14.89 -12.34
C CYS A 175 3.86 -15.46 -10.99
N GLN A 176 3.47 -14.58 -10.07
CA GLN A 176 3.03 -14.92 -8.72
C GLN A 176 1.50 -14.89 -8.63
N SER A 177 0.92 -15.57 -7.64
CA SER A 177 -0.53 -15.68 -7.47
C SER A 177 -1.26 -14.34 -7.45
N ASP A 178 -0.62 -13.30 -6.91
CA ASP A 178 -1.20 -11.95 -6.83
C ASP A 178 -1.36 -11.26 -8.20
N ALA A 179 -0.53 -11.65 -9.18
CA ALA A 179 -0.55 -11.13 -10.56
C ALA A 179 -1.31 -12.05 -11.52
N MET A 180 -1.77 -13.22 -11.05
CA MET A 180 -2.54 -14.16 -11.86
C MET A 180 -4.00 -13.72 -11.98
N SER A 181 -4.56 -13.88 -13.17
CA SER A 181 -6.00 -13.85 -13.40
C SER A 181 -6.66 -15.15 -12.92
N ASN A 182 -8.00 -15.24 -13.01
CA ASN A 182 -8.79 -16.44 -12.71
C ASN A 182 -8.33 -17.68 -13.50
N SER A 183 -7.60 -17.50 -14.61
CA SER A 183 -7.00 -18.56 -15.40
C SER A 183 -5.70 -19.14 -14.81
N ASN A 184 -5.26 -18.68 -13.62
CA ASN A 184 -3.95 -18.96 -13.02
C ASN A 184 -2.77 -18.52 -13.91
N ARG A 185 -2.94 -17.43 -14.68
CA ARG A 185 -1.92 -16.90 -15.59
C ARG A 185 -1.81 -15.38 -15.48
N CYS A 186 -0.59 -14.88 -15.64
CA CYS A 186 -0.35 -13.44 -15.67
C CYS A 186 -0.76 -12.83 -17.01
N ALA A 187 -1.24 -11.59 -16.96
CA ALA A 187 -1.60 -10.84 -18.16
C ALA A 187 -0.36 -10.60 -19.03
N GLY A 188 -0.41 -11.09 -20.27
CA GLY A 188 0.70 -10.94 -21.21
C GLY A 188 1.86 -11.93 -20.99
N ASP A 189 1.56 -13.13 -20.49
CA ASP A 189 2.50 -14.26 -20.42
C ASP A 189 2.85 -14.89 -21.79
N GLY A 190 2.43 -14.26 -22.90
CA GLY A 190 2.89 -14.58 -24.24
C GLY A 190 2.19 -15.73 -24.95
N LEU A 191 0.94 -16.06 -24.61
CA LEU A 191 0.15 -17.07 -25.33
C LEU A 191 -0.22 -16.64 -26.77
N ASP A 192 -0.41 -15.34 -26.99
CA ASP A 192 -0.99 -14.79 -28.23
C ASP A 192 0.07 -14.46 -29.32
N ASN A 193 1.08 -15.31 -29.49
CA ASN A 193 2.21 -15.18 -30.43
C ASN A 193 3.13 -13.96 -30.25
N MET A 194 2.65 -12.76 -29.91
CA MET A 194 3.52 -11.61 -29.59
C MET A 194 2.83 -10.73 -28.56
N THR A 195 3.57 -10.35 -27.52
CA THR A 195 3.01 -9.57 -26.42
C THR A 195 3.76 -8.27 -26.24
N PHE A 196 3.00 -7.19 -26.08
CA PHE A 196 3.50 -5.88 -25.70
C PHE A 196 3.73 -5.84 -24.20
N TRP A 197 4.81 -5.19 -23.78
CA TRP A 197 5.14 -5.04 -22.37
C TRP A 197 5.57 -3.61 -22.04
N THR A 198 5.36 -3.22 -20.78
CA THR A 198 5.79 -1.93 -20.23
C THR A 198 6.39 -2.12 -18.84
N ALA A 199 7.50 -1.45 -18.59
CA ALA A 199 8.23 -1.50 -17.33
C ALA A 199 7.68 -0.47 -16.32
N THR A 200 6.95 -0.97 -15.35
CA THR A 200 6.47 -0.19 -14.19
C THR A 200 7.71 0.31 -13.42
N GLY A 201 7.81 1.61 -13.17
CA GLY A 201 9.01 2.20 -12.52
C GLY A 201 10.18 2.54 -13.45
N ALA A 202 10.08 2.29 -14.77
CA ALA A 202 11.00 2.82 -15.78
C ALA A 202 10.20 3.57 -16.87
N PRO A 203 9.93 4.88 -16.69
CA PRO A 203 9.08 5.64 -17.61
C PRO A 203 9.55 5.56 -19.06
N GLY A 204 8.63 5.15 -19.94
CA GLY A 204 8.87 5.00 -21.38
C GLY A 204 9.61 3.72 -21.80
N CYS A 205 10.08 2.88 -20.86
CA CYS A 205 10.66 1.58 -21.18
C CYS A 205 9.55 0.57 -21.51
N GLN A 206 9.47 0.22 -22.79
CA GLN A 206 8.41 -0.63 -23.34
C GLN A 206 8.92 -1.39 -24.56
N GLY A 207 8.22 -2.46 -24.93
CA GLY A 207 8.68 -3.31 -26.01
C GLY A 207 7.72 -4.43 -26.37
N THR A 208 8.24 -5.40 -27.11
CA THR A 208 7.54 -6.64 -27.43
C THR A 208 8.41 -7.84 -27.14
N TRP A 209 7.79 -8.95 -26.80
CA TRP A 209 8.44 -10.25 -26.65
C TRP A 209 7.58 -11.38 -27.19
N VAL A 210 8.21 -12.54 -27.33
CA VAL A 210 7.59 -13.83 -27.64
C VAL A 210 7.88 -14.78 -26.50
N ARG A 211 6.90 -15.60 -26.13
CA ARG A 211 7.12 -16.69 -25.18
C ARG A 211 7.90 -17.81 -25.86
N GLU A 212 8.97 -18.25 -25.22
CA GLU A 212 9.66 -19.46 -25.63
C GLU A 212 9.19 -20.66 -24.82
N LEU A 213 9.19 -20.54 -23.49
CA LEU A 213 8.80 -21.63 -22.61
C LEU A 213 8.29 -21.13 -21.25
N SER A 214 7.70 -22.04 -20.50
CA SER A 214 7.29 -21.79 -19.10
C SER A 214 7.62 -22.98 -18.21
N SER A 215 7.86 -22.70 -16.94
CA SER A 215 8.16 -23.70 -15.93
C SER A 215 7.40 -23.41 -14.65
N GLU A 216 6.74 -24.43 -14.09
CA GLU A 216 6.12 -24.38 -12.76
C GLU A 216 7.18 -24.39 -11.63
N ARG A 217 8.37 -24.95 -11.89
CA ARG A 217 9.50 -24.89 -10.96
C ARG A 217 10.29 -23.61 -11.20
N CYS A 218 9.77 -22.52 -10.65
CA CYS A 218 10.23 -21.18 -10.93
C CYS A 218 11.53 -20.83 -10.17
N HIS A 219 12.66 -20.87 -10.88
CA HIS A 219 13.96 -20.35 -10.45
C HIS A 219 14.50 -19.43 -11.54
N CYS A 220 14.25 -18.13 -11.39
CA CYS A 220 14.82 -17.15 -12.31
C CYS A 220 16.26 -16.78 -11.90
N PRO A 221 17.14 -16.46 -12.87
CA PRO A 221 18.44 -15.87 -12.59
C PRO A 221 18.29 -14.42 -12.06
N PRO A 222 19.35 -13.83 -11.48
CA PRO A 222 19.39 -12.42 -11.13
C PRO A 222 19.03 -11.54 -12.33
N TYR A 223 18.42 -10.38 -12.07
CA TYR A 223 17.94 -9.46 -13.11
C TYR A 223 16.72 -9.99 -13.88
N SER A 224 15.95 -10.87 -13.24
CA SER A 224 14.63 -11.26 -13.72
C SER A 224 13.61 -10.15 -13.51
N VAL A 225 12.44 -10.33 -14.12
CA VAL A 225 11.33 -9.41 -13.96
C VAL A 225 10.14 -10.11 -13.30
N LEU A 226 9.24 -9.33 -12.74
CA LEU A 226 8.02 -9.80 -12.10
C LEU A 226 6.82 -9.26 -12.86
N PHE A 227 5.84 -10.11 -13.15
CA PHE A 227 4.54 -9.65 -13.60
C PHE A 227 3.78 -8.96 -12.47
N VAL A 228 2.98 -7.95 -12.83
CA VAL A 228 2.10 -7.19 -11.93
C VAL A 228 0.76 -6.87 -12.57
#